data_AF-A0A8T2I8G8-F1
#
_entry.id   AF-A0A8T2I8G8-F1
#
_cell.length_a   1.000
_cell.length_b   1.000
_cell.length_c   1.000
_cell.angle_alpha   90.00
_cell.angle_beta   90.00
_cell.angle_gamma   90.00
#
_symmetry.space_group_name_H-M   'P 1'
#
loop_
_entity.id
_entity.type
_entity.pdbx_description
1 polymer ?
#
loop_
_entity_poly.entity_id
_entity_poly.type
_entity_poly.pdbx_seq_one_letter_code
_entity_poly.pdbx_strand_id
1 'polypeptide(L)'
;DEDAPAKIPDENAVKPEGWLDDEPEYISDPDAEKPEDWDEDMDGEWEAPQVANPKCESAPGCGVWQRPTIDNPNYKGKWKAPMIDNPNYQGIWKPRKIANPDYFEDLEPFKMTPFYAVGLELWSMTSDIFFDNFIVCSERNVADDWANDGWGLKKAADGASEVKF
;
A
#
# COMPACT_ATOMS: atom_id res chain seq x y z
N ASP A 1 -32.47 13.55 -20.69
CA ASP A 1 -32.84 12.17 -21.00
C ASP A 1 -31.92 11.25 -20.20
N GLU A 2 -32.43 10.15 -19.66
CA GLU A 2 -31.61 9.19 -18.89
C GLU A 2 -30.81 8.27 -19.80
N ASP A 3 -31.31 8.04 -21.01
CA ASP A 3 -30.68 7.19 -22.03
C ASP A 3 -29.67 7.96 -22.90
N ALA A 4 -29.62 9.29 -22.77
CA ALA A 4 -28.61 10.09 -23.45
C ALA A 4 -27.20 9.77 -22.91
N PRO A 5 -26.18 9.67 -23.76
CA PRO A 5 -24.81 9.50 -23.30
C PRO A 5 -24.33 10.77 -22.58
N ALA A 6 -23.51 10.60 -21.54
CA ALA A 6 -22.94 11.72 -20.77
C ALA A 6 -22.02 12.60 -21.60
N LYS A 7 -21.32 11.99 -22.57
CA LYS A 7 -20.37 12.63 -23.46
C LYS A 7 -20.81 12.41 -24.90
N ILE A 8 -20.76 13.47 -25.70
CA ILE A 8 -21.02 13.44 -27.15
C ILE A 8 -19.77 13.95 -27.89
N PRO A 9 -19.51 13.50 -29.13
CA PRO A 9 -18.39 14.04 -29.91
C PRO A 9 -18.62 15.53 -30.19
N ASP A 10 -17.56 16.33 -30.11
CA ASP A 10 -17.61 17.73 -30.49
C ASP A 10 -17.61 17.88 -32.03
N GLU A 11 -18.72 18.36 -32.58
CA GLU A 11 -18.85 18.63 -34.01
C GLU A 11 -18.06 19.87 -34.44
N ASN A 12 -17.78 20.80 -33.51
CA ASN A 12 -16.99 22.00 -33.80
C ASN A 12 -15.48 21.74 -33.76
N ALA A 13 -15.05 20.61 -33.20
CA ALA A 13 -13.65 20.23 -33.19
C ALA A 13 -13.19 19.89 -34.62
N VAL A 14 -12.19 20.63 -35.09
CA VAL A 14 -11.52 20.37 -36.36
C VAL A 14 -10.22 19.65 -36.07
N LYS A 15 -9.92 18.65 -36.88
CA LYS A 15 -8.68 17.92 -36.81
C LYS A 15 -7.49 18.85 -37.12
N PRO A 16 -6.42 18.84 -36.32
CA PRO A 16 -5.23 19.66 -36.59
C PRO A 16 -4.61 19.34 -37.97
N GLU A 17 -4.16 20.38 -38.67
CA GLU A 17 -3.37 20.21 -39.90
C GLU A 17 -2.01 19.57 -39.56
N GLY A 18 -1.65 18.49 -40.25
CA GLY A 18 -0.40 17.75 -40.02
C GLY A 18 -0.51 16.51 -39.13
N TRP A 19 -1.72 16.11 -38.73
CA TRP A 19 -1.96 14.84 -38.03
C TRP A 19 -1.61 13.64 -38.91
N LEU A 20 -0.85 12.69 -38.38
CA LEU A 20 -0.39 11.50 -39.12
C LEU A 20 -1.36 10.32 -38.92
N ASP A 21 -2.35 10.16 -39.80
CA ASP A 21 -3.34 9.06 -39.69
C ASP A 21 -2.76 7.68 -39.97
N ASP A 22 -1.80 7.61 -40.88
CA ASP A 22 -1.23 6.37 -41.39
C ASP A 22 -0.14 5.80 -40.47
N GLU A 23 0.33 6.58 -39.49
CA GLU A 23 1.37 6.17 -38.55
C GLU A 23 0.73 5.86 -37.19
N PRO A 24 1.01 4.68 -36.59
CA PRO A 24 0.47 4.35 -35.28
C PRO A 24 1.11 5.22 -34.19
N GLU A 25 0.36 5.50 -33.13
CA GLU A 25 0.82 6.27 -31.97
C GLU A 25 1.93 5.53 -31.20
N TYR A 26 1.85 4.20 -31.17
CA TYR A 26 2.85 3.32 -30.58
C TYR A 26 3.40 2.35 -31.62
N ILE A 27 4.70 2.09 -31.54
CA ILE A 27 5.40 1.07 -32.33
C ILE A 27 6.01 0.05 -31.37
N SER A 28 6.17 -1.19 -31.83
CA SER A 28 6.95 -2.17 -31.08
C SER A 28 8.40 -1.71 -30.95
N ASP A 29 8.96 -1.82 -29.75
CA ASP A 29 10.35 -1.45 -29.48
C ASP A 29 11.31 -2.28 -30.36
N PRO A 30 12.10 -1.65 -31.25
CA PRO A 30 13.04 -2.36 -32.10
C PRO A 30 14.22 -2.96 -31.34
N ASP A 31 14.50 -2.50 -30.12
CA ASP A 31 15.59 -2.97 -29.27
C ASP A 31 15.13 -4.05 -28.28
N ALA A 32 13.84 -4.35 -28.23
CA ALA A 32 13.31 -5.42 -27.38
C ALA A 32 13.52 -6.79 -28.04
N GLU A 33 14.30 -7.63 -27.38
CA GLU A 33 14.47 -9.04 -27.74
C GLU A 33 13.69 -9.93 -26.77
N LYS A 34 13.18 -11.06 -27.30
CA LYS A 34 12.53 -12.09 -26.49
C LYS A 34 13.54 -12.65 -25.47
N PRO A 35 13.23 -12.67 -24.16
CA PRO A 35 14.10 -13.29 -23.16
C PRO A 35 14.38 -14.77 -23.46
N GLU A 36 15.61 -15.22 -23.18
CA GLU A 36 16.00 -16.63 -23.39
C GLU A 36 15.18 -17.62 -22.53
N ASP A 37 14.64 -17.17 -21.40
CA ASP A 37 13.84 -17.97 -20.46
C ASP A 37 12.32 -17.88 -20.74
N TRP A 38 11.89 -17.27 -21.85
CA TRP A 38 10.47 -17.15 -22.19
C TRP A 38 9.95 -18.41 -22.87
N ASP A 39 8.98 -19.07 -22.23
CA ASP A 39 8.34 -20.28 -22.74
C ASP A 39 6.97 -19.95 -23.34
N GLU A 40 6.78 -20.09 -24.66
CA GLU A 40 5.50 -19.77 -25.31
C GLU A 40 4.33 -20.67 -24.89
N ASP A 41 4.59 -21.89 -24.39
CA ASP A 41 3.55 -22.81 -23.92
C ASP A 41 3.07 -22.44 -22.49
N MET A 42 3.95 -21.87 -21.68
CA MET A 42 3.67 -21.50 -20.28
C MET A 42 3.35 -20.01 -20.09
N ASP A 43 4.05 -19.11 -20.80
CA ASP A 43 3.96 -17.64 -20.69
C ASP A 43 3.13 -17.00 -21.83
N GLY A 44 2.85 -17.76 -22.90
CA GLY A 44 2.10 -17.29 -24.08
C GLY A 44 2.97 -16.68 -25.18
N GLU A 45 2.33 -16.21 -26.26
CA GLU A 45 3.01 -15.53 -27.37
C GLU A 45 3.69 -14.25 -26.87
N TRP A 46 4.98 -14.09 -27.17
CA TRP A 46 5.74 -12.92 -26.76
C TRP A 46 5.41 -11.72 -27.64
N GLU A 47 4.99 -10.62 -27.02
CA GLU A 47 4.78 -9.32 -27.69
C GLU A 47 5.78 -8.29 -27.17
N ALA A 48 6.47 -7.63 -28.10
CA ALA A 48 7.41 -6.57 -27.77
C ALA A 48 6.69 -5.39 -27.08
N PRO A 49 7.31 -4.77 -26.06
CA PRO A 49 6.79 -3.55 -25.45
C PRO A 49 6.50 -2.46 -26.49
N GLN A 50 5.38 -1.77 -26.30
CA GLN A 50 4.96 -0.67 -27.17
C GLN A 50 5.64 0.63 -26.71
N VAL A 51 6.42 1.26 -27.59
CA VAL A 51 7.08 2.55 -27.36
C VAL A 51 6.43 3.64 -28.21
N ALA A 52 6.48 4.89 -27.73
CA ALA A 52 5.93 6.03 -28.47
C ALA A 52 6.68 6.19 -29.80
N ASN A 53 5.95 6.31 -30.90
CA ASN A 53 6.55 6.45 -32.22
C ASN A 53 7.30 7.80 -32.34
N PRO A 54 8.62 7.82 -32.59
CA PRO A 54 9.40 9.06 -32.66
C PRO A 54 8.90 10.06 -33.71
N LYS A 55 8.25 9.58 -34.77
CA LYS A 55 7.64 10.46 -35.80
C LYS A 55 6.51 11.31 -35.22
N CYS A 56 5.83 10.81 -34.19
CA CYS A 56 4.70 11.48 -33.54
C CYS A 56 5.13 12.62 -32.62
N GLU A 57 6.37 12.64 -32.15
CA GLU A 57 6.90 13.79 -31.39
C GLU A 57 7.02 15.05 -32.25
N SER A 58 7.27 14.87 -33.55
CA SER A 58 7.39 15.98 -34.51
C SER A 58 6.07 16.45 -35.12
N ALA A 59 4.98 15.70 -34.90
CA ALA A 59 3.65 15.97 -35.45
C ALA A 59 2.66 16.37 -34.35
N PRO A 60 1.54 17.05 -34.68
CA PRO A 60 0.48 17.35 -33.72
C PRO A 60 -0.22 16.14 -33.11
N GLY A 61 -0.08 14.96 -33.74
CA GLY A 61 -0.58 13.68 -33.25
C GLY A 61 -0.51 12.60 -34.33
N CYS A 62 -0.76 11.36 -33.91
CA CYS A 62 -0.65 10.15 -34.73
C CYS A 62 -1.84 9.21 -34.53
N GLY A 63 -2.02 8.30 -35.48
CA GLY A 63 -3.06 7.29 -35.48
C GLY A 63 -4.43 7.83 -35.88
N VAL A 64 -5.48 7.03 -35.66
CA VAL A 64 -6.84 7.42 -36.04
C VAL A 64 -7.30 8.57 -35.15
N TRP A 65 -7.46 9.76 -35.75
CA TRP A 65 -7.95 10.93 -35.02
C TRP A 65 -9.35 10.69 -34.44
N GLN A 66 -9.46 10.75 -33.11
CA GLN A 66 -10.75 10.72 -32.42
C GLN A 66 -11.16 12.14 -32.03
N ARG A 67 -12.42 12.48 -32.34
CA ARG A 67 -13.00 13.77 -31.94
C ARG A 67 -12.99 13.88 -30.41
N PRO A 68 -12.60 15.03 -29.84
CA PRO A 68 -12.75 15.26 -28.42
C PRO A 68 -14.23 15.15 -28.04
N THR A 69 -14.48 14.68 -26.83
CA THR A 69 -15.85 14.52 -26.33
C THR A 69 -16.21 15.68 -25.39
N ILE A 70 -17.40 16.25 -25.58
CA ILE A 70 -17.95 17.33 -24.76
C ILE A 70 -19.11 16.81 -23.91
N ASP A 71 -19.39 17.51 -22.83
CA ASP A 71 -20.55 17.20 -21.98
C ASP A 71 -21.84 17.42 -22.76
N ASN A 72 -22.70 16.40 -22.75
CA ASN A 72 -23.98 16.44 -23.43
C ASN A 72 -24.98 17.28 -22.62
N PRO A 73 -25.47 18.43 -23.13
CA PRO A 73 -26.45 19.26 -22.40
C PRO A 73 -27.77 18.53 -22.11
N ASN A 74 -28.07 17.48 -22.87
CA ASN A 74 -29.30 16.69 -22.73
C ASN A 74 -29.16 15.55 -21.71
N TYR A 75 -27.94 15.24 -21.25
CA TYR A 75 -27.72 14.21 -20.23
C TYR A 75 -28.16 14.72 -18.85
N LYS A 76 -29.18 14.06 -18.29
CA LYS A 76 -29.72 14.43 -16.96
C LYS A 76 -29.24 13.50 -15.84
N GLY A 77 -28.39 12.52 -16.17
CA GLY A 77 -28.05 11.42 -15.28
C GLY A 77 -29.19 10.41 -15.15
N LYS A 78 -28.86 9.21 -14.65
CA LYS A 78 -29.89 8.23 -14.27
C LYS A 78 -30.69 8.78 -13.10
N TRP A 79 -32.01 8.69 -13.16
CA TRP A 79 -32.85 9.11 -12.05
C TRP A 79 -32.58 8.23 -10.84
N LYS A 80 -32.41 8.88 -9.69
CA LYS A 80 -32.26 8.22 -8.40
C LYS A 80 -33.41 8.67 -7.53
N ALA A 81 -34.20 7.71 -7.05
CA ALA A 81 -35.23 7.99 -6.07
C ALA A 81 -34.61 8.67 -4.83
N PRO A 82 -35.29 9.67 -4.23
CA PRO A 82 -34.83 10.25 -2.98
C PRO A 82 -34.78 9.15 -1.91
N MET A 83 -33.70 9.13 -1.13
CA MET A 83 -33.60 8.23 0.02
C MET A 83 -34.62 8.68 1.08
N ILE A 84 -35.49 7.76 1.49
CA ILE A 84 -36.42 7.95 2.60
C ILE A 84 -35.92 7.14 3.79
N ASP A 85 -36.00 7.69 4.98
CA ASP A 85 -35.68 6.96 6.20
C ASP A 85 -36.66 5.79 6.34
N ASN A 86 -36.13 4.57 6.47
CA ASN A 86 -36.95 3.38 6.63
C ASN A 86 -37.59 3.39 8.03
N PRO A 87 -38.93 3.55 8.17
CA PRO A 87 -39.60 3.58 9.47
C PRO A 87 -39.45 2.26 10.25
N ASN A 88 -39.11 1.17 9.57
CA ASN A 88 -38.88 -0.15 10.16
C ASN A 88 -37.40 -0.44 10.47
N TYR A 89 -36.50 0.55 10.34
CA TYR A 89 -35.09 0.34 10.67
C TYR A 89 -34.91 0.18 12.18
N GLN A 90 -34.56 -1.03 12.62
CA GLN A 90 -34.39 -1.37 14.04
C GLN A 90 -32.95 -1.14 14.55
N GLY A 91 -32.14 -0.38 13.80
CA GLY A 91 -30.71 -0.24 14.05
C GLY A 91 -29.89 -1.40 13.50
N ILE A 92 -28.57 -1.30 13.67
CA ILE A 92 -27.66 -2.39 13.32
C ILE A 92 -27.87 -3.52 14.33
N TRP A 93 -28.27 -4.70 13.84
CA TRP A 93 -28.43 -5.87 14.66
C TRP A 93 -27.15 -6.16 15.46
N LYS A 94 -27.29 -6.43 16.75
CA LYS A 94 -26.20 -6.89 17.61
C LYS A 94 -26.61 -8.19 18.28
N PRO A 95 -25.70 -9.16 18.44
CA PRO A 95 -26.00 -10.37 19.17
C PRO A 95 -26.36 -10.02 20.62
N ARG A 96 -27.27 -10.81 21.20
CA ARG A 96 -27.63 -10.67 22.61
C ARG A 96 -26.40 -10.98 23.46
N LYS A 97 -26.10 -10.13 24.44
CA LYS A 97 -25.06 -10.42 25.43
C LYS A 97 -25.55 -11.54 26.34
N ILE A 98 -24.88 -12.69 26.28
CA ILE A 98 -25.09 -13.83 27.18
C ILE A 98 -24.01 -13.76 28.25
N ALA A 99 -24.35 -14.10 29.50
CA ALA A 99 -23.37 -14.15 30.58
C ALA A 99 -22.28 -15.17 30.23
N ASN A 100 -21.01 -14.79 30.41
CA ASN A 100 -19.89 -15.68 30.15
C ASN A 100 -19.81 -16.75 31.26
N PRO A 101 -20.01 -18.04 30.97
CA PRO A 101 -19.88 -19.11 31.97
C PRO A 101 -18.44 -19.25 32.49
N ASP A 102 -17.45 -18.85 31.69
CA ASP A 102 -16.02 -18.93 32.01
C ASP A 102 -15.47 -17.60 32.56
N TYR A 103 -16.35 -16.74 33.09
CA TYR A 103 -15.89 -15.51 33.73
C TYR A 103 -15.10 -15.86 35.00
N PHE A 104 -13.86 -15.40 35.06
CA PHE A 104 -13.04 -15.43 36.26
C PHE A 104 -12.42 -14.06 36.50
N GLU A 105 -12.18 -13.76 37.77
CA GLU A 105 -11.47 -12.58 38.22
C GLU A 105 -10.24 -13.04 38.99
N ASP A 106 -9.05 -12.58 38.56
CA ASP A 106 -7.80 -12.83 39.26
C ASP A 106 -7.48 -11.61 40.14
N LEU A 107 -7.57 -11.80 41.46
CA LEU A 107 -7.30 -10.77 42.45
C LEU A 107 -5.79 -10.59 42.72
N GLU A 108 -4.95 -11.56 42.31
CA GLU A 108 -3.51 -11.52 42.55
C GLU A 108 -2.69 -11.91 41.29
N PRO A 109 -2.81 -11.15 40.16
CA PRO A 109 -2.17 -11.53 38.90
C PRO A 109 -0.64 -11.66 38.94
N PHE A 110 0.01 -11.08 39.95
CA PHE A 110 1.45 -11.15 40.14
C PHE A 110 1.93 -12.50 40.71
N LYS A 111 1.02 -13.34 41.22
CA LYS A 111 1.34 -14.70 41.70
C LYS A 111 1.43 -15.69 40.55
N MET A 112 2.45 -15.52 39.73
CA MET A 112 2.72 -16.38 38.57
C MET A 112 3.47 -17.65 38.98
N THR A 113 3.46 -18.66 38.11
CA THR A 113 4.30 -19.85 38.26
C THR A 113 5.79 -19.47 38.22
N PRO A 114 6.64 -20.06 39.07
CA PRO A 114 8.06 -19.74 39.09
C PRO A 114 8.75 -20.11 37.78
N PHE A 115 9.75 -19.32 37.38
CA PHE A 115 10.58 -19.55 36.21
C PHE A 115 12.01 -19.91 36.60
N TYR A 116 12.73 -20.58 35.71
CA TYR A 116 14.07 -21.11 35.96
C TYR A 116 15.08 -20.80 34.84
N ALA A 117 14.61 -20.24 33.73
CA ALA A 117 15.43 -19.94 32.57
C ALA A 117 15.02 -18.60 31.96
N VAL A 118 15.99 -17.93 31.33
CA VAL A 118 15.78 -16.72 30.52
C VAL A 118 16.16 -17.10 29.10
N GLY A 119 15.23 -16.90 28.15
CA GLY A 119 15.43 -17.18 26.73
C GLY A 119 15.15 -15.94 25.89
N LEU A 120 15.86 -15.81 24.77
CA LEU A 120 15.63 -14.77 23.78
C LEU A 120 15.09 -15.44 22.52
N GLU A 121 13.81 -15.21 22.23
CA GLU A 121 13.16 -15.65 20.99
C GLU A 121 12.82 -14.40 20.19
N LEU A 122 13.48 -14.26 19.03
CA LEU A 122 13.44 -13.05 18.21
C LEU A 122 13.49 -13.44 16.73
N TRP A 123 12.73 -12.71 15.92
CA TRP A 123 12.89 -12.70 14.47
C TRP A 123 13.55 -11.39 14.05
N SER A 124 14.68 -11.48 13.35
CA SER A 124 15.43 -10.30 12.87
C SER A 124 15.98 -10.54 11.48
N MET A 125 16.03 -9.47 10.69
CA MET A 125 16.70 -9.43 9.38
C MET A 125 18.16 -8.94 9.49
N THR A 126 18.54 -8.36 10.63
CA THR A 126 19.88 -7.79 10.86
C THR A 126 20.62 -8.60 11.93
N SER A 127 21.91 -8.87 11.67
CA SER A 127 22.80 -9.64 12.57
C SER A 127 23.34 -8.83 13.75
N ASP A 128 23.35 -7.50 13.63
CA ASP A 128 24.13 -6.62 14.52
C ASP A 128 23.28 -6.15 15.70
N ILE A 129 22.76 -7.11 16.48
CA ILE A 129 22.03 -6.84 17.71
C ILE A 129 22.88 -7.31 18.88
N PHE A 130 23.24 -6.38 19.76
CA PHE A 130 24.05 -6.67 20.94
C PHE A 130 23.19 -6.69 22.20
N PHE A 131 23.14 -7.83 22.87
CA PHE A 131 22.52 -7.98 24.18
C PHE A 131 23.59 -8.24 25.23
N ASP A 132 23.54 -7.49 26.32
CA ASP A 132 24.47 -7.62 27.45
C ASP A 132 23.78 -7.17 28.74
N ASN A 133 24.43 -7.44 29.87
CA ASN A 133 24.02 -7.04 31.22
C ASN A 133 22.69 -7.67 31.71
N PHE A 134 22.43 -8.92 31.35
CA PHE A 134 21.29 -9.66 31.91
C PHE A 134 21.42 -9.81 33.43
N ILE A 135 20.44 -9.27 34.17
CA ILE A 135 20.29 -9.44 35.61
C ILE A 135 18.86 -9.83 35.95
N VAL A 136 18.69 -10.78 36.88
CA VAL A 136 17.40 -11.16 37.44
C VAL A 136 17.50 -11.05 38.96
N CYS A 137 16.73 -10.14 39.56
CA CYS A 137 16.72 -9.92 41.01
C CYS A 137 15.34 -9.49 41.50
N SER A 138 15.10 -9.63 42.80
CA SER A 138 13.85 -9.24 43.47
C SER A 138 13.92 -7.86 44.12
N GLU A 139 15.12 -7.31 44.30
CA GLU A 139 15.35 -6.06 45.01
C GLU A 139 15.70 -4.94 44.04
N ARG A 140 14.97 -3.83 44.14
CA ARG A 140 15.15 -2.67 43.26
C ARG A 140 16.54 -2.05 43.37
N ASN A 141 17.04 -1.85 44.60
CA ASN A 141 18.32 -1.18 44.82
C ASN A 141 19.48 -1.95 44.14
N VAL A 142 19.45 -3.28 44.19
CA VAL A 142 20.45 -4.14 43.54
C VAL A 142 20.42 -3.97 42.02
N ALA A 143 19.22 -3.86 41.42
CA ALA A 143 19.07 -3.59 39.99
C ALA A 143 19.59 -2.20 39.61
N ASP A 144 19.30 -1.18 40.42
CA ASP A 144 19.71 0.20 40.18
C ASP A 144 21.24 0.35 40.26
N ASP A 145 21.87 -0.26 41.27
CA ASP A 145 23.34 -0.26 41.42
C ASP A 145 24.02 -0.98 40.24
N TRP A 146 23.54 -2.17 39.87
CA TRP A 146 24.05 -2.90 38.71
C TRP A 146 23.89 -2.13 37.39
N ALA A 147 22.76 -1.44 37.22
CA ALA A 147 22.52 -0.62 36.03
C ALA A 147 23.48 0.58 35.96
N ASN A 148 23.79 1.20 37.10
CA ASN A 148 24.74 2.31 37.16
C ASN A 148 26.18 1.86 36.87
N ASP A 149 26.60 0.73 37.46
CA ASP A 149 27.94 0.17 37.29
C ASP A 149 28.17 -0.40 35.89
N GLY A 150 27.12 -0.92 35.24
CA GLY A 150 27.19 -1.45 33.87
C GLY A 150 26.82 -0.39 32.83
N TRP A 151 25.52 -0.30 32.54
CA TRP A 151 25.00 0.54 31.46
C TRP A 151 25.29 2.04 31.67
N GLY A 152 25.25 2.52 32.91
CA GLY A 152 25.54 3.93 33.23
C GLY A 152 26.93 4.37 32.74
N LEU A 153 27.94 3.53 32.95
CA LEU A 153 29.30 3.78 32.45
C LEU A 153 29.40 3.69 30.93
N LYS A 154 28.80 2.64 30.33
CA LYS A 154 28.80 2.45 28.88
C LYS A 154 28.13 3.64 28.16
N LYS A 155 26.97 4.07 28.63
CA LYS A 155 26.25 5.23 28.11
C LYS A 155 27.07 6.51 28.20
N ALA A 156 27.75 6.75 29.33
CA ALA A 156 28.60 7.93 29.50
C ALA A 156 29.79 7.92 28.53
N ALA A 157 30.39 6.74 28.30
CA ALA A 157 31.49 6.57 27.36
C ALA A 157 31.03 6.74 25.89
N ASP A 158 29.92 6.13 25.52
CA ASP A 158 29.35 6.20 24.15
C ASP A 158 28.87 7.63 23.83
N GLY A 159 28.22 8.31 24.79
CA GLY A 159 27.85 9.72 24.63
C GLY A 159 29.05 10.66 24.50
N ALA A 160 30.21 10.30 25.07
CA ALA A 160 31.44 11.09 24.94
C ALA A 160 32.23 10.79 23.64
N SER A 161 32.01 9.62 23.02
CA SER A 161 32.62 9.26 21.74
C SER A 161 31.83 9.80 20.54
N GLU A 162 30.51 9.90 20.63
CA GLU A 162 29.66 10.49 19.57
C GLU A 162 29.88 12.00 19.39
N VAL A 163 30.26 12.73 20.45
CA VAL A 163 30.50 14.19 20.40
C VAL A 163 31.88 14.56 19.83
N LYS A 164 32.75 13.57 19.54
CA LYS A 164 34.11 13.79 19.02
C LYS A 164 34.25 13.72 17.50
N PHE A 165 33.14 13.83 16.76
CA PHE A 165 33.13 14.00 15.30
C PHE A 165 32.56 15.35 14.90
#